data_AF-A0A0L0DKX4-F1
#
_entry.id   AF-A0A0L0DKX4-F1
#
_cell.length_a   1.000
_cell.length_b   1.000
_cell.length_c   1.000
_cell.angle_alpha   90.00
_cell.angle_beta   90.00
_cell.angle_gamma   90.00
#
_symmetry.space_group_name_H-M   'P 1'
#
loop_
_entity.id
_entity.type
_entity.pdbx_description
1 polymer ?
#
loop_
_entity_poly.entity_id
_entity_poly.type
_entity_poly.pdbx_seq_one_letter_code
_entity_poly.pdbx_strand_id
1 'polypeptide(L)'
;MGPSSAKLKILALHGFMDNAGTYDTLAPYLTGGAALELAEAPSHLTTRLPLSSTSNSTSTSLPAIAGVATKSAEQASGSSSLSSVVQLVALDFVGHGLSDHLGPDGAYSFYTYLKHVTHVIAALGWSKVVLMGHSMGGHVAAYAAGMLPDIVTGVVFLDAPVYLIKAEVMPTILANSARAEAAAVRMEPRYRVYPSKDAMAVRLASSLLDRAESRAESLGLPVPPVVSAYDARVLMERGSRPYKDGFRFAHDPRLKLSSGQFFTQEIFDAYAARATCPSIQIASDRGSFSDGVTALAKAFNSTIHIILDFLFDTAHLHVADIPSRL
;
A
#
# COMPACT_ATOMS: atom_id res chain seq x y z
N MET A 1 0.74 28.84 -27.79
CA MET A 1 0.49 28.06 -26.58
C MET A 1 1.40 26.85 -26.63
N GLY A 2 2.42 26.78 -25.76
CA GLY A 2 3.26 25.57 -25.68
C GLY A 2 2.42 24.39 -25.19
N PRO A 3 2.81 23.13 -25.46
CA PRO A 3 2.10 21.98 -24.92
C PRO A 3 2.09 22.12 -23.39
N SER A 4 0.91 22.16 -22.80
CA SER A 4 0.76 21.88 -21.37
C SER A 4 1.40 20.51 -21.15
N SER A 5 2.59 20.45 -20.55
CA SER A 5 3.25 19.18 -20.30
C SER A 5 2.38 18.43 -19.31
N ALA A 6 1.68 17.39 -19.78
CA ALA A 6 0.85 16.57 -18.93
C ALA A 6 1.72 16.04 -17.77
N LYS A 7 1.28 16.29 -16.53
CA LYS A 7 2.00 15.81 -15.35
C LYS A 7 2.11 14.28 -15.41
N LEU A 8 3.27 13.77 -15.03
CA LEU A 8 3.46 12.37 -14.68
C LEU A 8 2.60 12.03 -13.47
N LYS A 9 1.62 11.16 -13.67
CA LYS A 9 0.69 10.73 -12.63
C LYS A 9 1.23 9.50 -11.93
N ILE A 10 1.41 9.59 -10.62
CA ILE A 10 1.90 8.51 -9.78
C ILE A 10 0.82 8.17 -8.74
N LEU A 11 0.40 6.92 -8.70
CA LEU A 11 -0.44 6.37 -7.63
C LEU A 11 0.45 5.56 -6.68
N ALA A 12 0.59 6.01 -5.44
CA ALA A 12 1.43 5.41 -4.43
C ALA A 12 0.63 4.47 -3.51
N LEU A 13 1.14 3.26 -3.30
CA LEU A 13 0.46 2.10 -2.69
C LEU A 13 1.28 1.56 -1.50
N HIS A 14 0.81 1.80 -0.28
CA HIS A 14 1.55 1.48 0.95
C HIS A 14 1.59 -0.03 1.29
N GLY A 15 2.39 -0.37 2.31
CA GLY A 15 2.57 -1.74 2.80
C GLY A 15 1.41 -2.27 3.66
N PHE A 16 1.46 -3.55 4.02
CA PHE A 16 0.44 -4.17 4.86
C PHE A 16 0.47 -3.58 6.28
N MET A 17 -0.70 -3.15 6.79
CA MET A 17 -0.86 -2.46 8.08
C MET A 17 -0.18 -1.07 8.18
N ASP A 18 0.31 -0.52 7.07
CA ASP A 18 0.72 0.87 6.95
C ASP A 18 -0.48 1.78 6.58
N ASN A 19 -0.21 2.94 6.00
CA ASN A 19 -1.19 3.87 5.43
C ASN A 19 -0.49 4.84 4.46
N ALA A 20 -1.23 5.73 3.80
CA ALA A 20 -0.69 6.69 2.83
C ALA A 20 0.43 7.60 3.39
N GLY A 21 0.49 7.80 4.71
CA GLY A 21 1.56 8.57 5.38
C GLY A 21 2.94 7.94 5.21
N THR A 22 2.99 6.68 4.77
CA THR A 22 4.18 6.02 4.25
C THR A 22 4.98 6.91 3.28
N TYR A 23 4.32 7.72 2.46
CA TYR A 23 4.98 8.52 1.43
C TYR A 23 5.30 9.95 1.85
N ASP A 24 5.00 10.35 3.10
CA ASP A 24 5.08 11.75 3.52
C ASP A 24 6.51 12.31 3.47
N THR A 25 7.54 11.50 3.77
CA THR A 25 8.94 11.96 3.69
C THR A 25 9.52 11.87 2.27
N LEU A 26 9.00 10.98 1.43
CA LEU A 26 9.44 10.85 0.03
C LEU A 26 8.76 11.85 -0.93
N ALA A 27 7.51 12.21 -0.67
CA ALA A 27 6.69 13.04 -1.56
C ALA A 27 7.31 14.41 -1.90
N PRO A 28 7.97 15.14 -0.97
CA PRO A 28 8.61 16.42 -1.29
C PRO A 28 9.71 16.29 -2.35
N TYR A 29 10.46 15.19 -2.37
CA TYR A 29 11.53 14.95 -3.34
C TYR A 29 10.99 14.61 -4.72
N LEU A 30 9.87 13.89 -4.79
CA LEU A 30 9.22 13.52 -6.05
C LEU A 30 8.49 14.69 -6.72
N THR A 31 7.94 15.60 -5.91
CA THR A 31 7.10 16.70 -6.37
C THR A 31 7.83 18.04 -6.39
N GLY A 32 9.10 18.10 -5.99
CA GLY A 32 9.83 19.36 -5.88
C GLY A 32 9.30 20.31 -4.81
N GLY A 33 8.78 19.75 -3.70
CA GLY A 33 8.18 20.49 -2.60
C GLY A 33 6.69 20.82 -2.76
N ALA A 34 6.00 20.27 -3.78
CA ALA A 34 4.55 20.40 -3.89
C ALA A 34 3.81 19.48 -2.89
N ALA A 35 2.58 19.85 -2.56
CA ALA A 35 1.75 19.07 -1.64
C ALA A 35 1.41 17.68 -2.22
N LEU A 36 1.47 16.66 -1.37
CA LEU A 36 1.01 15.30 -1.66
C LEU A 36 -0.53 15.27 -1.76
N GLU A 37 -1.08 14.78 -2.86
CA GLU A 37 -2.52 14.51 -2.95
C GLU A 37 -2.83 13.18 -2.26
N LEU A 38 -3.91 13.13 -1.49
CA LEU A 38 -4.34 11.94 -0.76
C LEU A 38 -5.65 11.43 -1.35
N ALA A 39 -5.76 10.13 -1.55
CA ALA A 39 -6.98 9.47 -2.00
C ALA A 39 -7.42 8.40 -1.00
N GLU A 40 -8.73 8.32 -0.81
CA GLU A 40 -9.39 7.34 0.05
C GLU A 40 -10.28 6.43 -0.80
N ALA A 41 -10.34 5.15 -0.45
CA ALA A 41 -11.18 4.18 -1.14
C ALA A 41 -12.63 4.23 -0.59
N PRO A 42 -13.68 4.43 -1.43
CA PRO A 42 -15.06 4.56 -0.95
C PRO A 42 -15.65 3.28 -0.35
N SER A 43 -16.47 3.40 0.71
CA SER A 43 -17.22 2.29 1.36
C SER A 43 -18.31 1.63 0.52
N HIS A 44 -18.98 2.34 -0.39
CA HIS A 44 -20.14 1.81 -1.13
C HIS A 44 -19.81 0.76 -2.20
N LEU A 45 -18.53 0.47 -2.40
CA LEU A 45 -18.03 -0.64 -3.23
C LEU A 45 -18.03 -1.99 -2.50
N THR A 46 -18.54 -1.99 -1.26
CA THR A 46 -18.88 -3.17 -0.47
C THR A 46 -20.34 -3.53 -0.78
N THR A 47 -20.54 -4.64 -1.48
CA THR A 47 -21.82 -5.14 -1.99
C THR A 47 -22.97 -5.01 -0.98
N ARG A 48 -23.96 -4.16 -1.28
CA ARG A 48 -25.34 -4.41 -0.87
C ARG A 48 -26.00 -5.22 -1.98
N LEU A 49 -26.26 -6.50 -1.74
CA LEU A 49 -27.31 -7.22 -2.47
C LEU A 49 -28.64 -6.79 -1.86
N PRO A 50 -29.55 -6.11 -2.58
CA PRO A 50 -30.92 -5.97 -2.12
C PRO A 50 -31.63 -7.29 -2.35
N LEU A 51 -31.83 -8.06 -1.29
CA LEU A 51 -32.91 -9.05 -1.25
C LEU A 51 -34.23 -8.30 -1.12
N SER A 52 -34.79 -7.85 -2.24
CA SER A 52 -36.23 -7.77 -2.50
C SER A 52 -36.49 -7.09 -3.84
N SER A 53 -37.36 -7.73 -4.61
CA SER A 53 -37.92 -7.27 -5.87
C SER A 53 -38.74 -5.99 -5.71
N THR A 54 -38.60 -5.03 -6.63
CA THR A 54 -39.65 -4.58 -7.56
C THR A 54 -39.14 -3.43 -8.45
N SER A 55 -39.60 -3.46 -9.70
CA SER A 55 -39.41 -2.55 -10.82
C SER A 55 -39.23 -1.05 -10.53
N ASN A 56 -38.25 -0.39 -11.18
CA ASN A 56 -38.49 0.41 -12.39
C ASN A 56 -37.19 1.02 -12.94
N SER A 57 -37.18 1.19 -14.27
CA SER A 57 -36.11 1.75 -15.07
C SER A 57 -35.82 3.23 -14.78
N THR A 58 -34.57 3.58 -14.53
CA THR A 58 -33.98 4.87 -14.90
C THR A 58 -32.47 4.72 -15.09
N SER A 59 -31.99 5.23 -16.23
CA SER A 59 -30.61 5.54 -16.59
C SER A 59 -29.63 5.62 -15.41
N THR A 60 -28.73 4.64 -15.30
CA THR A 60 -27.58 4.70 -14.39
C THR A 60 -26.46 5.49 -15.03
N SER A 61 -26.46 6.80 -14.82
CA SER A 61 -25.22 7.58 -14.78
C SER A 61 -24.35 7.02 -13.65
N LEU A 62 -23.08 6.72 -13.93
CA LEU A 62 -22.08 6.37 -12.91
C LEU A 62 -22.09 7.46 -11.82
N PRO A 63 -22.35 7.14 -10.55
CA PRO A 63 -22.32 8.14 -9.49
C PRO A 63 -20.90 8.69 -9.35
N ALA A 64 -20.77 10.02 -9.40
CA ALA A 64 -19.53 10.72 -9.13
C ALA A 64 -19.01 10.34 -7.73
N ILE A 65 -17.74 9.97 -7.65
CA ILE A 65 -17.07 9.64 -6.40
C ILE A 65 -16.83 10.95 -5.63
N ALA A 66 -17.69 11.23 -4.65
CA ALA A 66 -17.37 12.15 -3.58
C ALA A 66 -16.36 11.46 -2.65
N GLY A 67 -15.11 11.93 -2.59
CA GLY A 67 -14.14 11.39 -1.62
C GLY A 67 -12.64 11.59 -1.85
N VAL A 68 -12.17 12.27 -2.90
CA VAL A 68 -10.74 12.65 -2.95
C VAL A 68 -10.54 13.89 -2.07
N ALA A 69 -10.24 13.68 -0.79
CA ALA A 69 -9.87 14.75 0.13
C ALA A 69 -8.37 15.07 -0.02
N THR A 70 -8.03 16.06 -0.84
CA THR A 70 -6.66 16.58 -0.94
C THR A 70 -6.33 17.42 0.30
N LYS A 71 -5.32 17.02 1.08
CA LYS A 71 -4.69 17.94 2.05
C LYS A 71 -3.67 18.81 1.30
N SER A 72 -3.85 20.12 1.32
CA SER A 72 -2.80 21.07 0.90
C SER A 72 -1.81 21.24 2.06
N ALA A 73 -0.53 20.92 1.85
CA ALA A 73 0.54 21.28 2.77
C ALA A 73 0.88 22.78 2.62
N GLU A 74 1.22 23.45 3.73
CA GLU A 74 1.75 24.82 3.72
C GLU A 74 3.03 24.91 2.89
N GLN A 75 3.15 25.97 2.10
CA GLN A 75 4.23 26.20 1.15
C GLN A 75 5.60 26.18 1.84
N ALA A 76 6.42 25.18 1.51
CA ALA A 76 7.86 25.29 1.72
C ALA A 76 8.43 26.26 0.68
N SER A 77 8.85 27.44 1.12
CA SER A 77 9.46 28.47 0.28
C SER A 77 10.85 28.03 -0.19
N GLY A 78 10.91 27.41 -1.36
CA GLY A 78 12.15 27.06 -2.06
C GLY A 78 11.83 26.48 -3.43
N SER A 79 12.09 27.25 -4.49
CA SER A 79 11.74 26.87 -5.87
C SER A 79 12.46 25.60 -6.33
N SER A 80 11.71 24.59 -6.77
CA SER A 80 12.20 23.60 -7.73
C SER A 80 11.11 23.25 -8.75
N SER A 81 11.51 23.00 -10.01
CA SER A 81 10.61 22.94 -11.17
C SER A 81 9.76 21.65 -11.28
N LEU A 82 9.95 20.68 -10.39
CA LEU A 82 9.29 19.36 -10.43
C LEU A 82 7.79 19.39 -10.08
N SER A 83 7.31 20.39 -9.33
CA SER A 83 5.88 20.51 -8.97
C SER A 83 4.94 20.71 -10.16
N SER A 84 5.52 21.20 -11.26
CA SER A 84 4.83 21.36 -12.55
C SER A 84 4.77 20.07 -13.38
N VAL A 85 5.54 19.03 -13.00
CA VAL A 85 5.77 17.83 -13.81
C VAL A 85 5.22 16.55 -13.16
N VAL A 86 5.07 16.47 -11.83
CA VAL A 86 4.55 15.28 -11.14
C VAL A 86 3.24 15.57 -10.43
N GLN A 87 2.28 14.65 -10.54
CA GLN A 87 1.09 14.57 -9.70
C GLN A 87 1.13 13.24 -8.94
N LEU A 88 1.30 13.32 -7.62
CA LEU A 88 1.42 12.15 -6.75
C LEU A 88 0.17 12.03 -5.88
N VAL A 89 -0.52 10.89 -6.00
CA VAL A 89 -1.65 10.51 -5.15
C VAL A 89 -1.23 9.33 -4.29
N ALA A 90 -1.19 9.48 -2.97
CA ALA A 90 -0.99 8.35 -2.05
C ALA A 90 -2.36 7.81 -1.58
N LEU A 91 -2.58 6.53 -1.83
CA LEU A 91 -3.84 5.84 -1.54
C LEU A 91 -3.77 5.18 -0.17
N ASP A 92 -4.75 5.46 0.70
CA ASP A 92 -5.08 4.54 1.79
C ASP A 92 -5.87 3.37 1.23
N PHE A 93 -5.34 2.15 1.34
CA PHE A 93 -6.14 0.97 1.02
C PHE A 93 -7.38 0.89 1.90
N VAL A 94 -8.44 0.25 1.40
CA VAL A 94 -9.62 -0.07 2.22
C VAL A 94 -9.18 -0.78 3.50
N GLY A 95 -9.79 -0.42 4.62
CA GLY A 95 -9.41 -0.91 5.95
C GLY A 95 -8.15 -0.30 6.54
N HIS A 96 -7.44 0.59 5.84
CA HIS A 96 -6.20 1.24 6.29
C HIS A 96 -6.36 2.76 6.41
N GLY A 97 -5.50 3.38 7.22
CA GLY A 97 -5.46 4.83 7.40
C GLY A 97 -6.84 5.45 7.65
N LEU A 98 -7.21 6.41 6.80
CA LEU A 98 -8.50 7.10 6.86
C LEU A 98 -9.57 6.48 5.95
N SER A 99 -9.19 5.59 5.03
CA SER A 99 -10.15 4.86 4.20
C SER A 99 -11.12 4.05 5.05
N ASP A 100 -12.32 3.89 4.51
CA ASP A 100 -13.38 3.12 5.16
C ASP A 100 -12.99 1.66 5.35
N HIS A 101 -13.57 1.04 6.36
CA HIS A 101 -13.48 -0.41 6.57
C HIS A 101 -14.46 -1.12 5.63
N LEU A 102 -14.19 -2.37 5.28
CA LEU A 102 -15.16 -3.18 4.55
C LEU A 102 -16.45 -3.36 5.37
N GLY A 103 -17.58 -3.62 4.70
CA GLY A 103 -18.79 -4.09 5.38
C GLY A 103 -18.57 -5.41 6.14
N PRO A 104 -19.50 -5.84 7.01
CA PRO A 104 -19.34 -7.06 7.82
C PRO A 104 -18.98 -8.31 7.03
N ASP A 105 -19.54 -8.47 5.82
CA ASP A 105 -19.31 -9.63 4.94
C ASP A 105 -18.10 -9.48 3.99
N GLY A 106 -17.37 -8.36 4.08
CA GLY A 106 -16.23 -8.10 3.22
C GLY A 106 -14.96 -8.80 3.72
N ALA A 107 -14.21 -9.39 2.78
CA ALA A 107 -12.92 -10.01 3.03
C ALA A 107 -11.77 -9.16 2.43
N TYR A 108 -10.70 -9.03 3.21
CA TYR A 108 -9.47 -8.39 2.74
C TYR A 108 -8.63 -9.42 1.97
N SER A 109 -8.45 -9.17 0.67
CA SER A 109 -7.67 -10.03 -0.22
C SER A 109 -6.91 -9.16 -1.24
N PHE A 110 -5.94 -9.76 -1.94
CA PHE A 110 -5.27 -9.07 -3.04
C PHE A 110 -6.24 -8.61 -4.13
N TYR A 111 -7.27 -9.41 -4.45
CA TYR A 111 -8.28 -8.99 -5.42
C TYR A 111 -9.07 -7.75 -4.92
N THR A 112 -9.38 -7.67 -3.63
CA THR A 112 -10.01 -6.48 -3.04
C THR A 112 -9.16 -5.23 -3.28
N TYR A 113 -7.85 -5.29 -3.02
CA TYR A 113 -6.95 -4.16 -3.26
C TYR A 113 -6.82 -3.81 -4.76
N LEU A 114 -6.69 -4.80 -5.64
CA LEU A 114 -6.61 -4.59 -7.09
C LEU A 114 -7.86 -3.92 -7.67
N LYS A 115 -9.04 -4.35 -7.22
CA LYS A 115 -10.32 -3.70 -7.56
C LYS A 115 -10.32 -2.23 -7.15
N HIS A 116 -9.83 -1.94 -5.95
CA HIS A 116 -9.82 -0.58 -5.42
C HIS A 116 -8.83 0.33 -6.17
N VAL A 117 -7.64 -0.17 -6.49
CA VAL A 117 -6.67 0.55 -7.35
C VAL A 117 -7.30 0.89 -8.71
N THR A 118 -7.96 -0.08 -9.34
CA THR A 118 -8.64 0.12 -10.63
C THR A 118 -9.71 1.22 -10.54
N HIS A 119 -10.52 1.19 -9.48
CA HIS A 119 -11.56 2.20 -9.26
C HIS A 119 -10.98 3.58 -8.98
N VAL A 120 -9.90 3.69 -8.20
CA VAL A 120 -9.24 4.98 -7.91
C VAL A 120 -8.67 5.58 -9.19
N ILE A 121 -7.99 4.78 -10.02
CA ILE A 121 -7.47 5.24 -11.32
C ILE A 121 -8.60 5.76 -12.22
N ALA A 122 -9.72 5.03 -12.29
CA ALA A 122 -10.89 5.44 -13.06
C ALA A 122 -11.53 6.72 -12.50
N ALA A 123 -11.65 6.83 -11.17
CA ALA A 123 -12.19 7.99 -10.46
C ALA A 123 -11.40 9.27 -10.72
N LEU A 124 -10.07 9.16 -10.74
CA LEU A 124 -9.15 10.24 -11.04
C LEU A 124 -9.16 10.63 -12.53
N GLY A 125 -9.85 9.86 -13.39
CA GLY A 125 -9.87 10.08 -14.83
C GLY A 125 -8.49 9.86 -15.47
N TRP A 126 -7.69 8.96 -14.91
CA TRP A 126 -6.33 8.71 -15.37
C TRP A 126 -6.30 7.60 -16.42
N SER A 127 -6.03 7.99 -17.67
CA SER A 127 -5.83 7.05 -18.78
C SER A 127 -4.42 6.45 -18.83
N LYS A 128 -3.46 7.06 -18.11
CA LYS A 128 -2.07 6.62 -17.96
C LYS A 128 -1.59 6.93 -16.54
N VAL A 129 -0.91 5.97 -15.89
CA VAL A 129 -0.43 6.09 -14.50
C VAL A 129 0.84 5.28 -14.26
N VAL A 130 1.73 5.79 -13.43
CA VAL A 130 2.82 5.02 -12.81
C VAL A 130 2.36 4.55 -11.43
N LEU A 131 2.56 3.26 -11.13
CA LEU A 131 2.27 2.72 -9.80
C LEU A 131 3.56 2.68 -8.98
N MET A 132 3.55 3.26 -7.79
CA MET A 132 4.68 3.19 -6.86
C MET A 132 4.26 2.42 -5.62
N GLY A 133 4.81 1.24 -5.38
CA GLY A 133 4.34 0.35 -4.34
C GLY A 133 5.41 -0.04 -3.33
N HIS A 134 5.11 0.11 -2.04
CA HIS A 134 5.93 -0.40 -0.94
C HIS A 134 5.42 -1.77 -0.48
N SER A 135 6.31 -2.76 -0.29
CA SER A 135 5.96 -4.06 0.31
C SER A 135 4.72 -4.69 -0.38
N MET A 136 3.63 -4.92 0.38
CA MET A 136 2.34 -5.37 -0.15
C MET A 136 1.83 -4.52 -1.32
N GLY A 137 1.96 -3.19 -1.25
CA GLY A 137 1.54 -2.31 -2.32
C GLY A 137 2.36 -2.46 -3.60
N GLY A 138 3.63 -2.88 -3.51
CA GLY A 138 4.42 -3.27 -4.68
C GLY A 138 3.91 -4.57 -5.30
N HIS A 139 3.50 -5.53 -4.48
CA HIS A 139 2.86 -6.76 -4.94
C HIS A 139 1.52 -6.47 -5.65
N VAL A 140 0.70 -5.56 -5.10
CA VAL A 140 -0.52 -5.07 -5.77
C VAL A 140 -0.18 -4.35 -7.07
N ALA A 141 0.85 -3.50 -7.10
CA ALA A 141 1.27 -2.78 -8.30
C ALA A 141 1.69 -3.74 -9.43
N ALA A 142 2.41 -4.82 -9.11
CA ALA A 142 2.84 -5.82 -10.08
C ALA A 142 1.64 -6.48 -10.79
N TYR A 143 0.63 -6.93 -10.04
CA TYR A 143 -0.57 -7.51 -10.64
C TYR A 143 -1.40 -6.48 -11.40
N ALA A 144 -1.53 -5.25 -10.86
CA ALA A 144 -2.25 -4.18 -11.53
C ALA A 144 -1.64 -3.84 -12.90
N ALA A 145 -0.31 -3.87 -13.02
CA ALA A 145 0.39 -3.67 -14.30
C ALA A 145 0.04 -4.74 -15.34
N GLY A 146 -0.04 -6.01 -14.93
CA GLY A 146 -0.48 -7.10 -15.81
C GLY A 146 -1.99 -7.09 -16.10
N MET A 147 -2.82 -6.60 -15.17
CA MET A 147 -4.27 -6.45 -15.36
C MET A 147 -4.62 -5.32 -16.31
N LEU A 148 -3.91 -4.20 -16.23
CA LEU A 148 -4.21 -2.93 -16.89
C LEU A 148 -3.01 -2.43 -17.75
N PRO A 149 -2.47 -3.25 -18.68
CA PRO A 149 -1.23 -2.92 -19.40
C PRO A 149 -1.35 -1.66 -20.27
N ASP A 150 -2.56 -1.32 -20.71
CA ASP A 150 -2.81 -0.09 -21.48
C ASP A 150 -2.89 1.17 -20.61
N ILE A 151 -3.01 1.03 -19.29
CA ILE A 151 -3.19 2.16 -18.36
C ILE A 151 -1.93 2.35 -17.51
N VAL A 152 -1.32 1.27 -17.03
CA VAL A 152 -0.11 1.33 -16.21
C VAL A 152 1.13 1.50 -17.11
N THR A 153 1.76 2.67 -17.03
CA THR A 153 2.91 3.04 -17.87
C THR A 153 4.27 2.81 -17.22
N GLY A 154 4.28 2.45 -15.94
CA GLY A 154 5.51 2.12 -15.22
C GLY A 154 5.21 1.65 -13.81
N VAL A 155 6.15 0.90 -13.23
CA VAL A 155 6.06 0.46 -11.83
C VAL A 155 7.35 0.79 -11.08
N VAL A 156 7.22 1.35 -9.88
CA VAL A 156 8.33 1.57 -8.95
C VAL A 156 8.09 0.70 -7.71
N PHE A 157 8.98 -0.27 -7.49
CA PHE A 157 8.97 -1.14 -6.33
C PHE A 157 9.87 -0.56 -5.25
N LEU A 158 9.32 -0.33 -4.06
CA LEU A 158 10.06 0.09 -2.87
C LEU A 158 10.06 -1.08 -1.89
N ASP A 159 11.20 -1.71 -1.65
CA ASP A 159 11.36 -2.83 -0.70
C ASP A 159 10.17 -3.83 -0.74
N ALA A 160 9.82 -4.26 -1.96
CA ALA A 160 8.60 -4.99 -2.24
C ALA A 160 8.88 -6.44 -2.62
N PRO A 161 8.97 -7.39 -1.67
CA PRO A 161 9.03 -8.80 -2.02
C PRO A 161 7.68 -9.28 -2.57
N VAL A 162 7.69 -10.13 -3.59
CA VAL A 162 6.47 -10.84 -4.04
C VAL A 162 6.29 -12.08 -3.19
N TYR A 163 5.13 -12.18 -2.54
CA TYR A 163 4.77 -13.32 -1.70
C TYR A 163 4.03 -14.38 -2.52
N LEU A 164 4.79 -15.37 -3.00
CA LEU A 164 4.26 -16.49 -3.76
C LEU A 164 4.11 -17.72 -2.87
N ILE A 165 3.02 -18.45 -3.07
CA ILE A 165 2.77 -19.70 -2.35
C ILE A 165 2.61 -20.86 -3.32
N LYS A 166 3.00 -22.05 -2.89
CA LYS A 166 2.80 -23.27 -3.67
C LYS A 166 1.32 -23.63 -3.74
N ALA A 167 0.88 -24.14 -4.89
CA ALA A 167 -0.52 -24.49 -5.14
C ALA A 167 -1.05 -25.47 -4.08
N GLU A 168 -0.23 -26.46 -3.69
CA GLU A 168 -0.59 -27.49 -2.72
C GLU A 168 -0.96 -26.95 -1.32
N VAL A 169 -0.46 -25.77 -0.94
CA VAL A 169 -0.71 -25.17 0.39
C VAL A 169 -1.99 -24.32 0.38
N MET A 170 -2.44 -23.87 -0.80
CA MET A 170 -3.60 -22.98 -0.95
C MET A 170 -4.89 -23.51 -0.30
N PRO A 171 -5.28 -24.80 -0.43
CA PRO A 171 -6.51 -25.29 0.20
C PRO A 171 -6.52 -25.11 1.72
N THR A 172 -5.37 -25.31 2.37
CA THR A 172 -5.21 -25.13 3.81
C THR A 172 -5.29 -23.66 4.22
N ILE A 173 -4.62 -22.77 3.47
CA ILE A 173 -4.67 -21.33 3.72
C ILE A 173 -6.09 -20.80 3.57
N LEU A 174 -6.78 -21.16 2.49
CA LEU A 174 -8.15 -20.74 2.24
C LEU A 174 -9.12 -21.25 3.32
N ALA A 175 -9.01 -22.53 3.72
CA ALA A 175 -9.82 -23.09 4.79
C ALA A 175 -9.60 -22.38 6.14
N ASN A 176 -8.34 -22.07 6.47
CA ASN A 176 -8.00 -21.37 7.71
C ASN A 176 -8.48 -19.92 7.68
N SER A 177 -8.34 -19.22 6.55
CA SER A 177 -8.86 -17.86 6.34
C SER A 177 -10.38 -17.83 6.55
N ALA A 178 -11.13 -18.70 5.87
CA ALA A 178 -12.59 -18.74 5.96
C ALA A 178 -13.08 -19.04 7.40
N ARG A 179 -12.42 -19.96 8.11
CA ARG A 179 -12.73 -20.25 9.51
C ARG A 179 -12.43 -19.07 10.43
N ALA A 180 -11.31 -18.38 10.20
CA ALA A 180 -10.92 -17.23 11.00
C ALA A 180 -11.89 -16.05 10.78
N GLU A 181 -12.32 -15.80 9.55
CA GLU A 181 -13.36 -14.80 9.22
C GLU A 181 -14.69 -15.14 9.88
N ALA A 182 -15.16 -16.39 9.77
CA ALA A 182 -16.40 -16.83 10.40
C ALA A 182 -16.37 -16.70 11.94
N ALA A 183 -15.21 -16.93 12.56
CA ALA A 183 -15.01 -16.71 13.99
C ALA A 183 -15.02 -15.22 14.34
N ALA A 184 -14.39 -14.38 13.53
CA ALA A 184 -14.29 -12.93 13.76
C ALA A 184 -15.66 -12.23 13.68
N VAL A 185 -16.58 -12.68 12.82
CA VAL A 185 -17.96 -12.15 12.74
C VAL A 185 -18.70 -12.26 14.08
N ARG A 186 -18.35 -13.24 14.91
CA ARG A 186 -18.99 -13.49 16.21
C ARG A 186 -18.32 -12.74 17.36
N MET A 187 -17.27 -11.98 17.10
CA MET A 187 -16.47 -11.32 18.14
C MET A 187 -16.54 -9.81 18.02
N GLU A 188 -16.84 -9.16 19.15
CA GLU A 188 -16.67 -7.72 19.29
C GLU A 188 -15.18 -7.35 19.18
N PRO A 189 -14.79 -6.41 18.30
CA PRO A 189 -13.40 -6.03 18.15
C PRO A 189 -12.85 -5.41 19.43
N ARG A 190 -11.80 -6.03 19.99
CA ARG A 190 -11.09 -5.49 21.16
C ARG A 190 -9.94 -4.60 20.71
N TYR A 191 -10.11 -3.30 20.90
CA TYR A 191 -9.05 -2.33 20.66
C TYR A 191 -8.22 -2.11 21.92
N ARG A 192 -6.89 -2.22 21.78
CA ARG A 192 -5.97 -1.70 22.79
C ARG A 192 -6.00 -0.17 22.75
N VAL A 193 -6.16 0.45 23.91
CA VAL A 193 -6.08 1.90 24.10
C VAL A 193 -4.63 2.27 24.37
N TYR A 194 -4.16 3.32 23.70
CA TYR A 194 -2.84 3.88 23.85
C TYR A 194 -2.97 5.32 24.36
N PRO A 195 -2.15 5.77 25.32
CA PRO A 195 -2.28 7.11 25.89
C PRO A 195 -1.92 8.23 24.89
N SER A 196 -1.11 7.92 23.86
CA SER A 196 -0.70 8.88 22.83
C SER A 196 -0.34 8.19 21.51
N LYS A 197 -0.27 8.96 20.42
CA LYS A 197 0.28 8.48 19.13
C LYS A 197 1.73 8.01 19.27
N ASP A 198 2.53 8.70 20.09
CA ASP A 198 3.89 8.29 20.42
C ASP A 198 3.97 6.90 21.05
N ALA A 199 3.07 6.60 21.99
CA ALA A 199 3.00 5.27 22.59
C ALA A 199 2.61 4.19 21.57
N MET A 200 1.84 4.54 20.55
CA MET A 200 1.55 3.63 19.42
C MET A 200 2.77 3.42 18.54
N ALA A 201 3.51 4.48 18.21
CA ALA A 201 4.72 4.43 17.39
C ALA A 201 5.82 3.59 18.07
N VAL A 202 6.07 3.81 19.37
CA VAL A 202 6.97 2.98 20.18
C VAL A 202 6.53 1.52 20.15
N ARG A 203 5.23 1.24 20.33
CA ARG A 203 4.73 -0.13 20.28
C ARG A 203 4.95 -0.78 18.92
N LEU A 204 4.72 -0.05 17.82
CA LEU A 204 4.94 -0.56 16.47
C LEU A 204 6.42 -0.93 16.26
N ALA A 205 7.32 0.00 16.59
CA ALA A 205 8.76 -0.22 16.48
C ALA A 205 9.22 -1.42 17.31
N SER A 206 8.83 -1.50 18.59
CA SER A 206 9.16 -2.66 19.44
C SER A 206 8.62 -3.97 18.89
N SER A 207 7.36 -4.02 18.44
CA SER A 207 6.79 -5.25 17.87
C SER A 207 7.42 -5.65 16.54
N LEU A 208 8.02 -4.72 15.79
CA LEU A 208 8.82 -5.04 14.61
C LEU A 208 10.20 -5.57 14.99
N LEU A 209 10.84 -4.97 16.00
CA LEU A 209 12.10 -5.45 16.55
C LEU A 209 11.98 -6.88 17.09
N ASP A 210 10.97 -7.16 17.93
CA ASP A 210 10.72 -8.50 18.50
C ASP A 210 10.61 -9.57 17.39
N ARG A 211 9.94 -9.23 16.27
CA ARG A 211 9.80 -10.14 15.11
C ARG A 211 11.10 -10.31 14.34
N ALA A 212 11.87 -9.23 14.18
CA ALA A 212 13.16 -9.26 13.53
C ALA A 212 14.17 -10.11 14.32
N GLU A 213 14.23 -9.93 15.64
CA GLU A 213 15.05 -10.71 16.55
C GLU A 213 14.69 -12.19 16.51
N SER A 214 13.40 -12.52 16.66
CA SER A 214 12.94 -13.91 16.60
C SER A 214 13.27 -14.59 15.27
N ARG A 215 13.13 -13.86 14.14
CA ARG A 215 13.50 -14.39 12.82
C ARG A 215 15.01 -14.57 12.69
N ALA A 216 15.79 -13.58 13.11
CA ALA A 216 17.25 -13.59 13.05
C ALA A 216 17.81 -14.76 13.87
N GLU A 217 17.31 -14.96 15.09
CA GLU A 217 17.64 -16.10 15.95
C GLU A 217 17.33 -17.43 15.26
N SER A 218 16.12 -17.57 14.67
CA SER A 218 15.73 -18.81 13.99
C SER A 218 16.58 -19.18 12.78
N LEU A 219 17.24 -18.20 12.17
CA LEU A 219 18.05 -18.36 10.95
C LEU A 219 19.56 -18.28 11.22
N GLY A 220 19.99 -17.96 12.45
CA GLY A 220 21.39 -17.69 12.77
C GLY A 220 21.96 -16.48 12.03
N LEU A 221 21.12 -15.48 11.75
CA LEU A 221 21.48 -14.26 11.01
C LEU A 221 21.54 -13.05 11.95
N PRO A 222 22.23 -11.96 11.56
CA PRO A 222 22.13 -10.70 12.30
C PRO A 222 20.70 -10.15 12.26
N VAL A 223 20.31 -9.44 13.32
CA VAL A 223 19.02 -8.75 13.39
C VAL A 223 18.98 -7.66 12.32
N PRO A 224 18.04 -7.70 11.37
CA PRO A 224 17.96 -6.67 10.35
C PRO A 224 17.43 -5.36 10.96
N PRO A 225 17.78 -4.20 10.37
CA PRO A 225 17.22 -2.92 10.77
C PRO A 225 15.69 -2.92 10.71
N VAL A 226 15.05 -2.25 11.66
CA VAL A 226 13.58 -2.09 11.73
C VAL A 226 13.21 -0.63 11.85
N VAL A 227 11.96 -0.28 11.52
CA VAL A 227 11.50 1.12 11.64
C VAL A 227 11.72 1.66 13.04
N SER A 228 12.34 2.84 13.14
CA SER A 228 12.55 3.50 14.42
C SER A 228 11.21 4.00 14.98
N ALA A 229 11.14 4.25 16.29
CA ALA A 229 9.95 4.88 16.87
C ALA A 229 9.72 6.29 16.31
N TYR A 230 10.78 7.00 15.89
CA TYR A 230 10.69 8.31 15.26
C TYR A 230 9.99 8.21 13.90
N ASP A 231 10.43 7.31 13.03
CA ASP A 231 9.84 7.11 11.70
C ASP A 231 8.43 6.53 11.80
N ALA A 232 8.18 5.65 12.78
CA ALA A 232 6.85 5.12 13.05
C ALA A 232 5.82 6.20 13.45
N ARG A 233 6.25 7.38 13.95
CA ARG A 233 5.32 8.48 14.27
C ARG A 233 4.63 9.02 13.02
N VAL A 234 5.33 9.08 11.89
CA VAL A 234 4.76 9.52 10.61
C VAL A 234 3.52 8.68 10.28
N LEU A 235 3.64 7.36 10.42
CA LEU A 235 2.51 6.45 10.21
C LEU A 235 1.40 6.65 11.24
N MET A 236 1.70 7.04 12.49
CA MET A 236 0.68 7.22 13.53
C MET A 236 -0.14 8.50 13.36
N GLU A 237 0.36 9.50 12.63
CA GLU A 237 -0.42 10.71 12.35
C GLU A 237 -1.71 10.40 11.60
N ARG A 238 -1.64 9.47 10.64
CA ARG A 238 -2.77 9.00 9.83
C ARG A 238 -3.32 7.63 10.25
N GLY A 239 -2.50 6.81 10.91
CA GLY A 239 -2.82 5.46 11.35
C GLY A 239 -3.49 5.37 12.73
N SER A 240 -3.90 6.49 13.33
CA SER A 240 -4.54 6.54 14.65
C SER A 240 -5.95 7.15 14.60
N ARG A 241 -6.82 6.71 15.51
CA ARG A 241 -8.14 7.30 15.77
C ARG A 241 -8.31 7.56 17.27
N PRO A 242 -8.89 8.69 17.69
CA PRO A 242 -9.33 8.88 19.07
C PRO A 242 -10.26 7.74 19.50
N TYR A 243 -10.06 7.21 20.70
CA TYR A 243 -10.87 6.13 21.24
C TYR A 243 -10.77 6.08 22.75
N LYS A 244 -11.90 6.31 23.43
CA LYS A 244 -11.97 6.51 24.89
C LYS A 244 -10.99 7.63 25.29
N ASP A 245 -10.24 7.45 26.38
CA ASP A 245 -9.29 8.43 26.92
C ASP A 245 -7.91 8.38 26.23
N GLY A 246 -7.86 7.93 24.98
CA GLY A 246 -6.61 7.79 24.24
C GLY A 246 -6.84 7.51 22.76
N PHE A 247 -5.98 6.66 22.21
CA PHE A 247 -5.92 6.34 20.79
C PHE A 247 -5.98 4.85 20.55
N ARG A 248 -6.44 4.48 19.36
CA ARG A 248 -6.33 3.13 18.80
C ARG A 248 -5.80 3.21 17.38
N PHE A 249 -5.33 2.07 16.85
CA PHE A 249 -5.04 1.97 15.42
C PHE A 249 -6.31 2.19 14.59
N ALA A 250 -6.17 2.96 13.51
CA ALA A 250 -7.25 3.29 12.58
C ALA A 250 -7.64 2.09 11.70
N HIS A 251 -6.71 1.18 11.46
CA HIS A 251 -6.92 0.04 10.57
C HIS A 251 -7.99 -0.93 11.12
N ASP A 252 -8.64 -1.62 10.20
CA ASP A 252 -9.61 -2.67 10.54
C ASP A 252 -8.91 -3.86 11.20
N PRO A 253 -9.32 -4.31 12.40
CA PRO A 253 -8.75 -5.48 13.06
C PRO A 253 -8.78 -6.76 12.22
N ARG A 254 -9.74 -6.88 11.28
CA ARG A 254 -9.86 -8.03 10.37
C ARG A 254 -8.69 -8.14 9.40
N LEU A 255 -7.91 -7.09 9.20
CA LEU A 255 -6.67 -7.16 8.41
C LEU A 255 -5.66 -8.14 8.99
N LYS A 256 -5.73 -8.42 10.30
CA LYS A 256 -4.85 -9.39 10.97
C LYS A 256 -5.25 -10.84 10.72
N LEU A 257 -6.41 -11.08 10.10
CA LEU A 257 -6.79 -12.40 9.63
C LEU A 257 -5.92 -12.72 8.40
N SER A 258 -5.58 -13.99 8.22
CA SER A 258 -4.86 -14.42 7.02
C SER A 258 -5.68 -14.07 5.78
N SER A 259 -5.04 -13.56 4.73
CA SER A 259 -5.68 -13.49 3.41
C SER A 259 -6.06 -14.90 2.96
N GLY A 260 -7.27 -15.06 2.42
CA GLY A 260 -7.71 -16.31 1.78
C GLY A 260 -7.19 -16.46 0.36
N GLN A 261 -6.55 -15.42 -0.19
CA GLN A 261 -6.09 -15.39 -1.57
C GLN A 261 -4.61 -15.02 -1.61
N PHE A 262 -3.84 -15.89 -2.26
CA PHE A 262 -2.47 -15.65 -2.68
C PHE A 262 -2.32 -16.20 -4.10
N PHE A 263 -1.13 -16.06 -4.69
CA PHE A 263 -0.88 -16.51 -6.04
C PHE A 263 0.34 -17.42 -6.08
N THR A 264 0.31 -18.35 -7.01
CA THR A 264 1.47 -19.19 -7.33
C THR A 264 2.41 -18.44 -8.25
N GLN A 265 3.61 -18.98 -8.46
CA GLN A 265 4.58 -18.44 -9.41
C GLN A 265 3.99 -18.38 -10.81
N GLU A 266 3.29 -19.43 -11.26
CA GLU A 266 2.75 -19.52 -12.62
C GLU A 266 1.69 -18.44 -12.88
N ILE A 267 0.85 -18.15 -11.87
CA ILE A 267 -0.11 -17.05 -11.97
C ILE A 267 0.61 -15.71 -12.04
N PHE A 268 1.63 -15.51 -11.19
CA PHE A 268 2.42 -14.28 -11.21
C PHE A 268 3.12 -14.05 -12.55
N ASP A 269 3.75 -15.08 -13.10
CA ASP A 269 4.42 -15.03 -14.40
C ASP A 269 3.45 -14.65 -15.52
N ALA A 270 2.21 -15.16 -15.48
CA ALA A 270 1.18 -14.80 -16.45
C ALA A 270 0.78 -13.31 -16.40
N TYR A 271 0.77 -12.70 -15.20
CA TYR A 271 0.56 -11.26 -15.06
C TYR A 271 1.78 -10.46 -15.49
N ALA A 272 2.97 -10.87 -15.08
CA ALA A 272 4.21 -10.19 -15.42
C ALA A 272 4.48 -10.20 -16.93
N ALA A 273 4.21 -11.31 -17.62
CA ALA A 273 4.31 -11.40 -19.08
C ALA A 273 3.38 -10.43 -19.82
N ARG A 274 2.26 -10.01 -19.19
CA ARG A 274 1.35 -8.99 -19.72
C ARG A 274 1.77 -7.57 -19.38
N ALA A 275 2.58 -7.38 -18.34
CA ALA A 275 3.06 -6.06 -17.95
C ALA A 275 4.15 -5.58 -18.91
N THR A 276 3.76 -4.76 -19.89
CA THR A 276 4.66 -4.25 -20.94
C THR A 276 5.42 -2.98 -20.54
N CYS A 277 5.13 -2.42 -19.38
CA CYS A 277 5.74 -1.18 -18.91
C CYS A 277 7.15 -1.39 -18.31
N PRO A 278 8.03 -0.39 -18.37
CA PRO A 278 9.29 -0.43 -17.63
C PRO A 278 9.03 -0.49 -16.12
N SER A 279 9.97 -1.06 -15.37
CA SER A 279 9.92 -1.03 -13.92
C SER A 279 11.25 -0.63 -13.29
N ILE A 280 11.18 -0.05 -12.09
CA ILE A 280 12.33 0.30 -11.26
C ILE A 280 12.16 -0.41 -9.94
N GLN A 281 13.22 -1.05 -9.46
CA GLN A 281 13.25 -1.66 -8.15
C GLN A 281 14.26 -0.93 -7.27
N ILE A 282 13.79 -0.37 -6.17
CA ILE A 282 14.57 0.26 -5.11
C ILE A 282 14.47 -0.66 -3.90
N ALA A 283 15.57 -1.35 -3.59
CA ALA A 283 15.64 -2.27 -2.46
C ALA A 283 16.67 -1.76 -1.44
N SER A 284 16.36 -1.95 -0.16
CA SER A 284 17.36 -1.83 0.89
C SER A 284 18.33 -3.02 0.79
N ASP A 285 19.63 -2.79 1.00
CA ASP A 285 20.62 -3.88 1.02
C ASP A 285 20.38 -4.76 2.26
N ARG A 286 19.48 -5.72 2.09
CA ARG A 286 19.20 -6.78 3.04
C ARG A 286 19.50 -8.08 2.32
N GLY A 287 20.59 -8.74 2.70
CA GLY A 287 20.72 -10.17 2.45
C GLY A 287 19.41 -10.93 2.76
N SER A 288 19.22 -12.10 2.16
CA SER A 288 18.01 -12.94 2.26
C SER A 288 16.70 -12.37 1.66
N PHE A 289 16.61 -11.08 1.30
CA PHE A 289 15.54 -10.56 0.43
C PHE A 289 15.83 -10.78 -1.06
N SER A 290 17.00 -11.34 -1.38
CA SER A 290 17.46 -11.61 -2.75
C SER A 290 16.44 -12.37 -3.57
N ASP A 291 15.77 -13.40 -3.05
CA ASP A 291 15.03 -14.34 -3.90
C ASP A 291 13.69 -13.78 -4.40
N GLY A 292 12.93 -13.10 -3.52
CA GLY A 292 11.66 -12.44 -3.87
C GLY A 292 11.84 -11.15 -4.66
N VAL A 293 12.90 -10.38 -4.35
CA VAL A 293 13.32 -9.20 -5.12
C VAL A 293 13.79 -9.64 -6.51
N THR A 294 14.54 -10.74 -6.61
CA THR A 294 14.98 -11.36 -7.88
C THR A 294 13.82 -11.93 -8.69
N ALA A 295 12.75 -12.44 -8.06
CA ALA A 295 11.57 -12.92 -8.77
C ALA A 295 10.86 -11.78 -9.53
N LEU A 296 10.69 -10.60 -8.90
CA LEU A 296 10.21 -9.40 -9.58
C LEU A 296 11.12 -8.95 -10.71
N ALA A 297 12.43 -8.88 -10.41
CA ALA A 297 13.47 -8.51 -11.35
C ALA A 297 13.43 -9.30 -12.65
N LYS A 298 13.28 -10.63 -12.53
CA LYS A 298 13.26 -11.55 -13.65
C LYS A 298 11.94 -11.55 -14.41
N ALA A 299 10.84 -11.26 -13.74
CA ALA A 299 9.50 -11.36 -14.33
C ALA A 299 9.14 -10.16 -15.21
N PHE A 300 9.70 -8.97 -14.93
CA PHE A 300 9.50 -7.78 -15.76
C PHE A 300 10.65 -7.64 -16.78
N ASN A 301 10.32 -7.69 -18.07
CA ASN A 301 11.28 -7.70 -19.19
C ASN A 301 12.20 -6.46 -19.29
N SER A 302 11.95 -5.39 -18.52
CA SER A 302 12.73 -4.15 -18.55
C SER A 302 12.77 -3.52 -17.16
N THR A 303 13.48 -4.16 -16.24
CA THR A 303 13.65 -3.70 -14.86
C THR A 303 15.01 -3.05 -14.66
N ILE A 304 15.02 -1.82 -14.15
CA ILE A 304 16.24 -1.18 -13.64
C ILE A 304 16.33 -1.48 -12.14
N HIS A 305 17.44 -2.06 -11.73
CA HIS A 305 17.74 -2.37 -10.33
C HIS A 305 18.58 -1.27 -9.72
N ILE A 306 18.05 -0.64 -8.69
CA ILE A 306 18.76 0.31 -7.84
C ILE A 306 18.83 -0.32 -6.45
N ILE A 307 19.99 -0.90 -6.14
CA ILE A 307 20.30 -1.34 -4.78
C ILE A 307 20.97 -0.15 -4.11
N LEU A 308 20.38 0.32 -3.01
CA LEU A 308 20.94 1.41 -2.24
C LEU A 308 21.80 0.82 -1.11
N ASP A 309 23.12 0.78 -1.34
CA ASP A 309 24.14 0.33 -0.38
C ASP A 309 24.45 1.39 0.69
N PHE A 310 23.47 2.12 1.28
CA PHE A 310 23.79 3.10 2.33
C PHE A 310 22.68 3.37 3.37
N LEU A 311 23.08 3.25 4.65
CA LEU A 311 22.82 4.12 5.81
C LEU A 311 21.39 4.56 6.21
N PHE A 312 20.33 3.83 5.83
CA PHE A 312 19.02 4.01 6.49
C PHE A 312 18.62 2.77 7.27
N ASP A 313 18.60 2.94 8.58
CA ASP A 313 18.48 1.90 9.61
C ASP A 313 17.03 1.36 9.75
N THR A 314 16.19 1.49 8.71
CA THR A 314 14.78 1.13 8.78
C THR A 314 14.26 0.37 7.56
N ALA A 315 13.35 -0.58 7.80
CA ALA A 315 12.64 -1.37 6.77
C ALA A 315 11.65 -0.54 5.93
N HIS A 316 11.71 0.78 6.06
CA HIS A 316 10.80 1.75 5.49
C HIS A 316 11.64 2.95 5.03
N LEU A 317 12.55 2.71 4.08
CA LEU A 317 13.50 3.72 3.56
C LEU A 317 12.83 5.02 3.08
N HIS A 318 11.53 4.96 2.77
CA HIS A 318 10.67 6.04 2.32
C HIS A 318 9.84 6.70 3.43
N VAL A 319 9.95 6.20 4.67
CA VAL A 319 9.39 6.78 5.91
C VAL A 319 10.49 7.41 6.76
N ALA A 320 11.76 7.02 6.55
CA ALA A 320 12.90 7.63 7.19
C ALA A 320 13.05 9.11 6.82
N ASP A 321 13.55 9.91 7.76
CA ASP A 321 13.97 11.29 7.50
C ASP A 321 15.11 11.28 6.46
N ILE A 322 14.84 11.80 5.26
CA ILE A 322 15.81 11.85 4.17
C ILE A 322 16.69 13.10 4.43
N PRO A 323 18.00 12.97 4.68
CA PRO A 323 18.88 14.11 4.89
C PRO A 323 18.83 15.02 3.67
N SER A 324 18.93 16.33 3.89
CA SER A 324 18.82 17.39 2.89
C SER A 324 19.95 17.42 1.84
N ARG A 325 20.62 16.29 1.58
CA ARG A 325 21.78 16.15 0.67
C ARG A 325 21.62 14.95 -0.29
N LEU A 326 20.43 14.76 -0.84
CA LEU A 326 20.23 14.06 -2.12
C LEU A 326 20.05 15.08 -3.24
#